data_AF-A0A948YWU6-F1
#
_entry.id   AF-A0A948YWU6-F1
#
_cell.length_a   1.000
_cell.length_b   1.000
_cell.length_c   1.000
_cell.angle_alpha   90.00
_cell.angle_beta   90.00
_cell.angle_gamma   90.00
#
_symmetry.space_group_name_H-M   'P 1'
#
loop_
_entity.id
_entity.type
_entity.pdbx_description
1 polymer ?
#
loop_
_entity_poly.entity_id
_entity_poly.type
_entity_poly.pdbx_seq_one_letter_code
_entity_poly.pdbx_strand_id
1 'polypeptide(L)'
;MLWKPSGLDMAVNWASIPSERVQGSVLNGTLEEVGQVLLVILALSVVFEVALTPVFNWRFFLLHFEGKGAKTPITVILALIVFWGYDLDIIKDLLVSLGYLANMTFGGQILTALLIAGGSDGVLRIFTKLGIRNHLERKEKAEEARQNAS
;
A
#
# COMPACT_ATOMS: atom_id res chain seq x y z
N MET A 1 51.79 -49.90 -7.26
CA MET A 1 50.83 -50.06 -6.15
C MET A 1 49.91 -48.84 -6.18
N LEU A 2 48.69 -49.03 -6.68
CA LEU A 2 47.66 -47.99 -6.84
C LEU A 2 46.96 -47.80 -5.49
N TRP A 3 47.04 -46.61 -4.91
CA TRP A 3 46.27 -46.23 -3.72
C TRP A 3 44.87 -45.78 -4.14
N LYS A 4 43.83 -46.35 -3.53
CA LYS A 4 42.41 -46.07 -3.77
C LYS A 4 41.85 -45.36 -2.53
N PRO A 5 41.36 -44.11 -2.62
CA PRO A 5 40.69 -43.48 -1.49
C PRO A 5 39.30 -44.10 -1.28
N SER A 6 39.01 -44.49 -0.04
CA SER A 6 37.72 -44.96 0.46
C SER A 6 36.86 -43.76 0.87
N GLY A 7 35.62 -43.69 0.39
CA GLY A 7 34.73 -42.53 0.54
C GLY A 7 34.22 -42.24 1.96
N LEU A 8 35.09 -41.72 2.83
CA LEU A 8 34.72 -41.19 4.16
C LEU A 8 35.40 -39.83 4.46
N ASP A 9 35.79 -39.09 3.42
CA ASP A 9 36.58 -37.85 3.53
C ASP A 9 35.73 -36.58 3.35
N MET A 10 34.42 -36.65 3.58
CA MET A 10 33.50 -35.51 3.48
C MET A 10 32.95 -35.12 4.86
N ALA A 11 33.85 -34.84 5.80
CA ALA A 11 33.48 -34.08 6.99
C ALA A 11 33.25 -32.62 6.55
N VAL A 12 32.00 -32.29 6.24
CA VAL A 12 31.55 -30.90 6.02
C VAL A 12 31.92 -30.10 7.26
N ASN A 13 32.88 -29.19 7.13
CA ASN A 13 33.21 -28.23 8.16
C ASN A 13 32.07 -27.21 8.28
N TRP A 14 31.08 -27.53 9.10
CA TRP A 14 29.90 -26.70 9.35
C TRP A 14 30.25 -25.34 9.97
N ALA A 15 31.48 -25.16 10.46
CA ALA A 15 31.97 -23.91 11.07
C ALA A 15 32.56 -22.91 10.06
N SER A 16 32.67 -23.26 8.77
CA SER A 16 33.15 -22.35 7.71
C SER A 16 32.07 -21.90 6.73
N ILE A 17 30.80 -22.16 7.02
CA ILE A 17 29.71 -21.53 6.28
C ILE A 17 29.59 -20.08 6.78
N PRO A 18 29.90 -19.06 5.98
CA PRO A 18 29.63 -17.69 6.38
C PRO A 18 28.15 -17.57 6.71
N SER A 19 27.83 -17.14 7.93
CA SER A 19 26.45 -16.92 8.41
C SER A 19 25.83 -15.67 7.77
N GLU A 20 26.14 -15.38 6.50
CA GLU A 20 25.49 -14.35 5.71
C GLU A 20 24.07 -14.80 5.41
N ARG A 21 23.25 -14.62 6.44
CA ARG A 21 21.82 -14.39 6.40
C ARG A 21 21.07 -15.36 5.49
N VAL A 22 20.84 -16.56 6.01
CA VAL A 22 19.48 -17.11 5.89
C VAL A 22 18.57 -16.23 6.77
N GLN A 23 18.34 -14.99 6.31
CA GLN A 23 17.29 -14.12 6.81
C GLN A 23 15.99 -14.82 6.45
N GLY A 24 15.55 -15.69 7.34
CA GLY A 24 14.17 -16.14 7.38
C GLY A 24 13.30 -14.92 7.61
N SER A 25 12.83 -14.33 6.51
CA SER A 25 11.58 -13.59 6.39
C SER A 25 11.48 -12.85 5.06
N VAL A 26 11.42 -13.61 3.97
CA VAL A 26 10.93 -13.05 2.71
C VAL A 26 9.44 -12.64 2.85
N LEU A 27 8.78 -12.95 3.98
CA LEU A 27 7.35 -12.66 4.25
C LEU A 27 7.08 -11.99 5.62
N ASN A 28 8.01 -11.20 6.18
CA ASN A 28 7.73 -10.40 7.40
C ASN A 28 7.48 -8.94 7.03
N GLY A 29 6.43 -8.66 6.28
CA GLY A 29 5.98 -7.28 6.20
C GLY A 29 5.60 -6.79 7.60
N THR A 30 6.34 -5.82 8.14
CA THR A 30 6.02 -5.30 9.48
C THR A 30 4.78 -4.40 9.37
N LEU A 31 3.84 -4.56 10.29
CA LEU A 31 2.65 -3.69 10.37
C LEU A 31 3.05 -2.21 10.46
N GLU A 32 4.23 -1.94 11.02
CA GLU A 32 4.86 -0.63 11.12
C GLU A 32 5.22 -0.06 9.73
N GLU A 33 5.91 -0.83 8.87
CA GLU A 33 6.25 -0.40 7.51
C GLU A 33 5.01 -0.15 6.66
N VAL A 34 4.04 -1.08 6.69
CA VAL A 34 2.76 -0.92 5.97
C VAL A 34 2.03 0.32 6.47
N GLY A 35 1.98 0.53 7.79
CA GLY A 35 1.37 1.70 8.40
C GLY A 35 2.02 3.01 7.98
N GLN A 36 3.35 3.04 7.90
CA GLN A 36 4.10 4.21 7.43
C GLN A 36 3.79 4.52 5.96
N VAL A 37 3.78 3.51 5.08
CA VAL A 37 3.42 3.69 3.67
C VAL A 37 2.01 4.24 3.53
N LEU A 38 1.03 3.68 4.25
CA LEU A 38 -0.35 4.17 4.21
C LEU A 38 -0.48 5.61 4.74
N LEU A 39 0.28 5.98 5.77
CA LEU A 39 0.30 7.34 6.29
C LEU A 39 0.89 8.33 5.27
N VAL A 40 1.93 7.92 4.53
CA VAL A 40 2.47 8.71 3.43
C VAL A 40 1.42 8.93 2.33
N ILE A 41 0.68 7.88 1.94
CA ILE A 41 -0.42 8.01 0.96
C ILE A 41 -1.47 8.99 1.48
N LEU A 42 -1.86 8.90 2.76
CA LEU A 42 -2.85 9.78 3.36
C LEU A 42 -2.37 11.24 3.38
N ALA A 43 -1.14 11.47 3.82
CA ALA A 43 -0.54 12.79 3.85
C ALA A 43 -0.46 13.41 2.45
N LEU A 44 0.00 12.66 1.46
CA LEU A 44 0.05 13.11 0.07
C LEU A 44 -1.34 13.42 -0.48
N SER A 45 -2.32 12.56 -0.19
CA SER A 45 -3.70 12.77 -0.63
C SER A 45 -4.31 14.05 -0.04
N VAL A 46 -4.12 14.30 1.27
CA VAL A 46 -4.56 15.55 1.92
C VAL A 46 -3.86 16.77 1.33
N VAL A 47 -2.54 16.71 1.15
CA VAL A 47 -1.77 17.82 0.55
C VAL A 47 -2.27 18.12 -0.86
N PHE A 48 -2.55 17.08 -1.66
CA PHE A 48 -3.03 17.22 -3.02
C PHE A 48 -4.45 17.82 -3.06
N GLU A 49 -5.33 17.37 -2.17
CA GLU A 49 -6.69 17.91 -2.02
C GLU A 49 -6.68 19.40 -1.66
N VAL A 50 -5.83 19.80 -0.71
CA VAL A 50 -5.65 21.21 -0.33
C VAL A 50 -5.03 22.02 -1.47
N ALA A 51 -4.02 21.49 -2.15
CA ALA A 51 -3.34 22.16 -3.26
C ALA A 51 -4.26 22.42 -4.47
N LEU A 52 -5.23 21.53 -4.72
CA LEU A 52 -6.21 21.69 -5.80
C LEU A 52 -7.40 22.57 -5.43
N THR A 53 -7.60 22.87 -4.15
CA THR A 53 -8.71 23.71 -3.68
C THR A 53 -8.75 25.08 -4.39
N PRO A 54 -7.64 25.83 -4.55
CA PRO A 54 -7.63 27.07 -5.33
C PRO A 54 -8.01 26.89 -6.80
N VAL A 55 -7.61 25.78 -7.42
CA VAL A 55 -7.95 25.47 -8.83
C VAL A 55 -9.45 25.28 -8.98
N PHE A 56 -10.09 24.55 -8.06
CA PHE A 56 -11.53 24.29 -8.09
C PHE A 56 -12.38 25.46 -7.62
N ASN A 57 -11.85 26.33 -6.75
CA ASN A 57 -12.54 27.53 -6.29
C ASN A 57 -12.34 28.72 -7.23
N TRP A 58 -11.58 28.57 -8.32
CA TRP A 58 -11.48 29.60 -9.33
C TRP A 58 -12.85 29.81 -9.98
N ARG A 59 -13.33 31.06 -9.97
CA ARG A 59 -14.53 31.54 -10.67
C ARG A 59 -14.74 30.96 -12.09
N PHE A 60 -13.69 30.75 -12.89
CA PHE A 60 -13.81 30.12 -14.21
C PHE A 60 -14.21 28.64 -14.12
N PHE A 61 -13.62 27.91 -13.18
CA PHE A 61 -13.95 26.52 -12.92
C PHE A 61 -15.39 26.38 -12.46
N LEU A 62 -15.81 27.20 -11.50
CA LEU A 62 -17.18 27.19 -10.98
C LEU A 62 -18.20 27.47 -12.10
N LEU A 63 -18.02 28.53 -12.88
CA LEU A 63 -18.95 28.90 -13.95
C LEU A 63 -19.10 27.84 -15.05
N HIS A 64 -18.07 27.02 -15.31
CA HIS A 64 -18.07 26.08 -16.44
C HIS A 64 -18.32 24.62 -16.05
N PHE A 65 -17.91 24.23 -14.84
CA PHE A 65 -17.84 22.84 -14.38
C PHE A 65 -18.62 22.54 -13.09
N GLU A 66 -19.19 23.56 -12.44
CA GLU A 66 -20.08 23.35 -11.29
C GLU A 66 -21.29 22.48 -11.69
N GLY A 67 -21.60 21.47 -10.86
CA GLY A 67 -22.67 20.50 -11.11
C GLY A 67 -22.36 19.36 -12.10
N LYS A 68 -21.23 19.38 -12.81
CA LYS A 68 -20.89 18.38 -13.85
C LYS A 68 -19.99 17.23 -13.38
N GLY A 69 -19.61 17.19 -12.10
CA GLY A 69 -18.72 16.15 -11.56
C GLY A 69 -17.29 16.16 -12.13
N ALA A 70 -16.89 17.23 -12.82
CA ALA A 70 -15.59 17.30 -13.51
C ALA A 70 -14.38 17.41 -12.55
N LYS A 71 -14.61 17.64 -11.25
CA LYS A 71 -13.56 17.71 -10.24
C LYS A 71 -12.71 16.43 -10.25
N THR A 72 -13.35 15.26 -10.15
CA THR A 72 -12.66 13.96 -10.08
C THR A 72 -11.75 13.68 -11.30
N PRO A 73 -12.21 13.75 -12.56
CA PRO A 73 -11.32 13.50 -13.69
C PRO A 73 -10.19 14.54 -13.80
N ILE A 74 -10.44 15.80 -13.43
CA ILE A 74 -9.41 16.83 -13.43
C ILE A 74 -8.35 16.57 -12.35
N THR A 75 -8.76 16.15 -11.15
CA THR A 75 -7.83 15.71 -10.09
C THR A 75 -6.97 14.54 -10.57
N VAL A 76 -7.56 13.53 -11.22
CA VAL A 76 -6.83 12.36 -11.72
C VAL A 76 -5.81 12.75 -12.79
N ILE A 77 -6.21 13.58 -13.76
CA ILE A 77 -5.31 14.07 -14.82
C ILE A 77 -4.17 14.88 -14.22
N LEU A 78 -4.47 15.80 -13.29
CA LEU A 78 -3.45 16.60 -12.63
C LEU A 78 -2.49 15.75 -11.79
N ALA A 79 -3.00 14.75 -11.05
CA ALA A 79 -2.16 13.82 -10.31
C ALA A 79 -1.23 13.06 -11.26
N LEU A 80 -1.75 12.54 -12.37
CA LEU A 80 -0.93 11.85 -13.37
C LEU A 80 0.16 12.77 -13.94
N ILE A 81 -0.18 14.01 -14.33
CA ILE A 81 0.80 14.97 -14.86
C ILE A 81 1.87 15.30 -13.82
N VAL A 82 1.47 15.57 -12.57
CA VAL A 82 2.40 15.91 -11.49
C VAL A 82 3.34 14.75 -11.22
N PHE A 83 2.83 13.52 -11.13
CA PHE A 83 3.65 12.36 -10.76
C PHE A 83 4.38 11.70 -11.92
N TRP A 84 4.09 12.06 -13.17
CA TRP A 84 4.76 11.45 -14.34
C TRP A 84 6.28 11.66 -14.32
N GLY A 85 6.75 12.80 -13.82
CA GLY A 85 8.18 13.09 -13.72
C GLY A 85 8.87 12.51 -12.49
N TYR A 86 8.13 11.87 -11.58
CA TYR A 86 8.66 11.34 -10.33
C TYR A 86 8.59 9.82 -10.32
N ASP A 87 9.62 9.19 -9.77
CA ASP A 87 9.66 7.75 -9.53
C ASP A 87 8.79 7.34 -8.33
N LEU A 88 7.55 7.83 -8.30
CA LEU A 88 6.60 7.64 -7.21
C LEU A 88 5.68 6.45 -7.51
N ASP A 89 6.02 5.28 -6.97
CA ASP A 89 5.22 4.06 -7.03
C ASP A 89 4.98 3.53 -5.60
N ILE A 90 4.02 4.15 -4.92
CA ILE A 90 3.71 3.82 -3.52
C ILE A 90 3.08 2.43 -3.42
N ILE A 91 2.46 1.94 -4.49
CA ILE A 91 1.95 0.57 -4.56
C ILE A 91 3.11 -0.43 -4.51
N LYS A 92 4.18 -0.19 -5.27
CA LYS A 92 5.40 -1.00 -5.16
C LYS A 92 6.00 -0.93 -3.75
N ASP A 93 6.09 0.24 -3.14
CA ASP A 93 6.62 0.35 -1.76
C ASP A 93 5.73 -0.39 -0.74
N LEU A 94 4.41 -0.39 -0.95
CA LEU A 94 3.47 -1.20 -0.17
C LEU A 94 3.70 -2.70 -0.39
N LEU A 95 3.88 -3.15 -1.63
CA LEU A 95 4.17 -4.56 -1.94
C LEU A 95 5.50 -5.00 -1.32
N VAL A 96 6.54 -4.16 -1.38
CA VAL A 96 7.83 -4.41 -0.75
C VAL A 96 7.67 -4.51 0.77
N SER A 97 6.91 -3.61 1.40
CA SER A 97 6.58 -3.67 2.83
C SER A 97 5.75 -4.88 3.23
N LEU A 98 5.18 -5.63 2.28
CA LEU A 98 4.49 -6.90 2.51
C LEU A 98 5.38 -8.13 2.23
N GLY A 99 6.65 -7.92 1.88
CA GLY A 99 7.62 -8.97 1.56
C GLY A 99 7.67 -9.38 0.08
N TYR A 100 6.95 -8.68 -0.81
CA TYR A 100 7.01 -8.97 -2.24
C TYR A 100 8.19 -8.26 -2.90
N LEU A 101 8.90 -8.96 -3.79
CA LEU A 101 9.87 -8.31 -4.67
C LEU A 101 9.11 -7.58 -5.79
N ALA A 102 9.06 -6.26 -5.70
CA ALA A 102 8.39 -5.41 -6.69
C ALA A 102 9.36 -4.37 -7.26
N ASN A 103 9.36 -4.25 -8.59
CA ASN A 103 10.05 -3.18 -9.30
C ASN A 103 9.06 -2.04 -9.58
N MET A 104 9.59 -0.84 -9.82
CA MET A 104 8.75 0.27 -10.25
C MET A 104 8.05 -0.08 -11.57
N THR A 105 6.74 0.15 -11.63
CA THR A 105 5.96 -0.10 -12.83
C THR A 105 5.14 1.12 -13.21
N PHE A 106 4.99 1.33 -14.52
CA PHE A 106 4.11 2.38 -15.02
C PHE A 106 2.65 2.21 -14.50
N GLY A 107 2.20 0.97 -14.36
CA GLY A 107 0.89 0.67 -13.76
C GLY A 107 0.80 1.07 -12.29
N GLY A 108 1.84 0.83 -11.49
CA GLY A 108 1.92 1.22 -10.08
C GLY A 108 1.95 2.74 -9.88
N GLN A 109 2.63 3.47 -10.75
CA GLN A 109 2.58 4.95 -10.79
C GLN A 109 1.16 5.46 -11.09
N ILE A 110 0.47 4.87 -12.08
CA ILE A 110 -0.91 5.23 -12.40
C ILE A 110 -1.83 4.96 -11.20
N LEU A 111 -1.72 3.78 -10.58
CA LEU A 111 -2.52 3.43 -9.41
C LEU A 111 -2.24 4.36 -8.23
N THR A 112 -0.98 4.74 -8.02
CA THR A 112 -0.56 5.72 -7.01
C THR A 112 -1.20 7.08 -7.27
N ALA A 113 -1.15 7.58 -8.51
CA ALA A 113 -1.78 8.83 -8.90
C ALA A 113 -3.30 8.80 -8.72
N LEU A 114 -3.97 7.70 -9.09
CA LEU A 114 -5.40 7.50 -8.88
C LEU A 114 -5.75 7.47 -7.38
N LEU A 115 -4.91 6.84 -6.57
CA LEU A 115 -5.13 6.73 -5.13
C LEU A 115 -5.00 8.09 -4.44
N ILE A 116 -3.99 8.88 -4.81
CA ILE A 116 -3.82 10.27 -4.33
C ILE A 116 -4.96 11.15 -4.85
N ALA A 117 -5.37 10.98 -6.11
CA ALA A 117 -6.50 11.72 -6.69
C ALA A 117 -7.86 11.33 -6.09
N GLY A 118 -7.97 10.17 -5.45
CA GLY A 118 -9.17 9.72 -4.73
C GLY A 118 -9.52 10.57 -3.50
N GLY A 119 -8.64 11.51 -3.11
CA GLY A 119 -8.82 12.39 -1.95
C GLY A 119 -8.59 11.67 -0.63
N SER A 120 -8.58 12.42 0.48
CA SER A 120 -8.22 11.86 1.78
C SER A 120 -9.25 10.82 2.26
N ASP A 121 -10.51 10.98 1.87
CA ASP A 121 -11.59 10.03 2.15
C ASP A 121 -11.37 8.66 1.52
N GLY A 122 -10.82 8.62 0.31
CA GLY A 122 -10.50 7.36 -0.38
C GLY A 122 -9.41 6.58 0.36
N VAL A 123 -8.37 7.27 0.81
CA VAL A 123 -7.26 6.67 1.54
C VAL A 123 -7.67 6.29 2.96
N LEU A 124 -8.45 7.12 3.64
CA LEU A 124 -8.96 6.82 4.99
C LEU A 124 -9.85 5.58 5.02
N ARG A 125 -10.58 5.28 3.93
CA ARG A 125 -11.32 4.01 3.78
C ARG A 125 -10.44 2.78 3.78
N ILE A 126 -9.16 2.90 3.42
CA ILE A 126 -8.20 1.80 3.52
C ILE A 126 -7.89 1.53 4.99
N PHE A 127 -7.60 2.59 5.76
CA PHE A 127 -7.38 2.47 7.21
C PHE A 127 -8.60 1.87 7.94
N THR A 128 -9.82 2.30 7.60
CA THR A 128 -11.03 1.74 8.23
C THR A 128 -11.31 0.29 7.84
N LYS A 129 -10.83 -0.16 6.67
CA LYS A 129 -10.92 -1.57 6.25
C LYS A 129 -9.81 -2.44 6.85
N LEU A 130 -8.63 -1.88 7.09
CA LEU A 130 -7.48 -2.58 7.68
C LEU A 130 -7.59 -2.72 9.20
N GLY A 131 -8.37 -1.86 9.87
CA GLY A 131 -8.63 -1.96 11.30
C GLY A 131 -10.05 -1.54 11.67
N ILE A 132 -10.78 -2.47 12.32
CA ILE A 132 -11.94 -2.21 13.19
C ILE A 132 -13.31 -2.11 12.48
N ARG A 133 -13.80 -3.26 12.00
CA ARG A 133 -15.15 -3.74 12.37
C ARG A 133 -15.23 -5.25 12.21
N ASN A 134 -15.14 -5.97 13.33
CA ASN A 134 -15.62 -7.34 13.40
C ASN A 134 -17.15 -7.31 13.15
N HIS A 135 -17.55 -7.47 11.89
CA HIS A 135 -18.96 -7.54 11.50
C HIS A 135 -19.65 -8.80 12.02
N LEU A 136 -18.86 -9.79 12.47
CA LEU A 136 -19.34 -11.05 13.04
C LEU A 136 -19.80 -10.85 14.49
N GLU A 137 -19.01 -10.20 15.35
CA GLU A 137 -19.39 -9.94 16.76
C GLU A 137 -20.68 -9.13 16.92
N ARG A 138 -20.96 -8.17 16.02
CA ARG A 138 -22.22 -7.40 16.08
C ARG A 138 -23.43 -8.19 15.61
N LYS A 139 -23.25 -9.14 14.68
CA LYS A 139 -24.33 -10.04 14.25
C LYS A 139 -24.62 -11.07 15.31
N GLU A 140 -23.58 -11.70 15.87
CA GLU A 140 -23.67 -12.68 16.94
C GLU A 140 -24.29 -12.07 18.19
N LYS A 141 -23.83 -10.91 18.64
CA LYS A 141 -24.41 -10.20 19.79
C LYS A 141 -25.84 -9.69 19.55
N ALA A 142 -26.21 -9.40 18.30
CA ALA A 142 -27.58 -9.03 17.94
C ALA A 142 -28.52 -10.25 17.83
N GLU A 143 -28.00 -11.42 17.48
CA GLU A 143 -28.74 -12.69 17.46
C GLU A 143 -28.91 -13.24 18.88
N GLU A 144 -27.87 -13.19 19.71
CA GLU A 144 -27.94 -13.54 21.14
C GLU A 144 -28.94 -12.65 21.90
N ALA A 145 -28.93 -11.33 21.64
CA ALA A 145 -29.90 -10.42 22.25
C ALA A 145 -31.34 -10.68 21.82
N ARG A 146 -31.56 -11.25 20.62
CA ARG A 146 -32.90 -11.66 20.14
C ARG A 146 -33.33 -12.99 20.76
N GLN A 147 -32.40 -13.92 20.93
CA GLN A 147 -32.68 -15.22 21.55
C GLN A 147 -32.95 -15.10 23.06
N ASN A 148 -32.30 -14.17 23.76
CA ASN A 148 -32.54 -13.91 25.19
C ASN A 148 -33.78 -13.04 25.47
N ALA A 149 -34.40 -12.47 24.43
CA ALA A 149 -35.62 -11.66 24.52
C ALA A 149 -36.88 -12.41 24.05
N SER A 150 -36.73 -13.70 23.71
CA SER A 150 -37.80 -14.63 23.33
C SER A 150 -38.06 -15.62 24.47
#